data_AF-A0A9X1DIX0-F1
#
_entry.id   AF-A0A9X1DIX0-F1
#
_cell.length_a   1.000
_cell.length_b   1.000
_cell.length_c   1.000
_cell.angle_alpha   90.00
_cell.angle_beta   90.00
_cell.angle_gamma   90.00
#
_symmetry.space_group_name_H-M   'P 1'
#
loop_
_entity.id
_entity.type
_entity.pdbx_description
1 polymer ?
#
loop_
_entity_poly.entity_id
_entity_poly.type
_entity_poly.pdbx_seq_one_letter_code
_entity_poly.pdbx_strand_id
1 'polypeptide(L)'
;MKPTFKPNKIGCGELRTPVCFYQYAPNNGPEPGEGALMQVYECFAEVYSASMKDIEILNSGKEQQQLKFMNTKNAVTINIRDSIGEYFPDTEHYAELEDDRYSKMINGERKYIRFNVIDVRANLTNNDFITVLLAVIT
;
A
#
# COMPACT_ATOMS: atom_id res chain seq x y z
N MET A 1 -41.23 1.83 7.32
CA MET A 1 -40.14 2.83 7.34
C MET A 1 -38.98 2.26 6.54
N LYS A 2 -38.60 2.87 5.40
CA LYS A 2 -37.49 2.35 4.58
C LYS A 2 -36.17 2.67 5.30
N PRO A 3 -35.26 1.71 5.53
CA PRO A 3 -33.96 2.03 6.10
C PRO A 3 -33.18 2.90 5.09
N THR A 4 -32.82 4.11 5.52
CA THR A 4 -31.99 5.02 4.73
C THR A 4 -30.54 4.55 4.82
N PHE A 5 -29.92 4.25 3.68
CA PHE A 5 -28.53 3.85 3.62
C PHE A 5 -27.64 5.00 4.11
N LYS A 6 -26.87 4.76 5.18
CA LYS A 6 -25.82 5.67 5.62
C LYS A 6 -24.50 5.14 5.05
N PRO A 7 -23.82 5.88 4.16
CA PRO A 7 -22.52 5.45 3.68
C PRO A 7 -21.56 5.35 4.86
N ASN A 8 -20.70 4.34 4.84
CA ASN A 8 -19.68 4.19 5.86
C ASN A 8 -18.71 5.37 5.71
N LYS A 9 -18.69 6.27 6.70
CA LYS A 9 -17.77 7.41 6.68
C LYS A 9 -16.47 6.97 7.33
N ILE A 10 -15.44 6.80 6.51
CA ILE A 10 -14.07 6.71 7.02
C ILE A 10 -13.75 8.08 7.61
N GLY A 11 -13.43 8.10 8.90
CA GLY A 11 -13.08 9.31 9.63
C GLY A 11 -11.58 9.36 9.90
N CYS A 12 -11.07 10.53 10.28
CA CYS A 12 -9.66 10.70 10.64
C CYS A 12 -9.22 9.83 11.82
N GLY A 13 -10.16 9.37 12.67
CA GLY A 13 -9.86 8.56 13.85
C GLY A 13 -9.45 7.11 13.57
N GLU A 14 -9.68 6.62 12.34
CA GLU A 14 -9.34 5.25 11.95
C GLU A 14 -7.95 5.17 11.27
N LEU A 15 -7.38 6.31 10.87
CA LEU A 15 -6.01 6.41 10.34
C LEU A 15 -5.00 6.36 11.49
N ARG A 16 -4.66 5.15 11.97
CA ARG A 16 -3.79 4.98 13.15
C ARG A 16 -2.42 4.40 12.85
N THR A 17 -2.25 3.75 11.71
CA THR A 17 -1.02 3.05 11.38
C THR A 17 -0.14 3.96 10.52
N PRO A 18 1.10 4.24 10.90
CA PRO A 18 2.03 4.97 10.05
C PRO A 18 2.44 4.10 8.86
N VAL A 19 2.51 4.71 7.68
CA VAL A 19 2.92 4.08 6.43
C VAL A 19 3.93 4.98 5.75
N CYS A 20 5.07 4.39 5.38
CA CYS A 20 6.13 5.06 4.63
C CYS A 20 6.18 4.50 3.22
N PHE A 21 6.17 5.39 2.23
CA PHE A 21 6.31 5.04 0.83
C PHE A 21 7.74 5.30 0.35
N TYR A 22 8.24 4.41 -0.50
CA TYR A 22 9.57 4.45 -1.07
C TYR A 22 9.54 4.30 -2.58
N GLN A 23 10.49 4.92 -3.25
CA GLN A 23 10.76 4.76 -4.68
C GLN A 23 12.23 4.36 -4.86
N TYR A 24 12.54 3.61 -5.93
CA TYR A 24 13.93 3.44 -6.33
C TYR A 24 14.49 4.74 -6.86
N ALA A 25 15.55 5.25 -6.24
CA ALA A 25 16.29 6.36 -6.82
C ALA A 25 17.06 5.88 -8.06
N PRO A 26 17.09 6.64 -9.15
CA PRO A 26 17.97 6.32 -10.27
C PRO A 26 19.43 6.39 -9.80
N ASN A 27 20.21 5.34 -10.06
CA ASN A 27 21.62 5.35 -9.74
C ASN A 27 22.34 6.34 -10.67
N ASN A 28 22.98 7.36 -10.11
CA ASN A 28 23.67 8.40 -10.87
C ASN A 28 25.12 8.01 -11.26
N GLY A 29 25.43 6.71 -11.19
CA GLY A 29 26.75 6.16 -11.48
C GLY A 29 26.86 5.54 -12.88
N PRO A 30 28.08 5.37 -13.41
CA PRO A 30 28.31 4.72 -14.71
C PRO A 30 28.00 3.22 -14.74
N GLU A 31 27.77 2.59 -13.58
CA GLU A 31 27.36 1.20 -13.49
C GLU A 31 25.82 1.08 -13.51
N PRO A 32 25.25 0.26 -14.42
CA PRO A 32 23.82 -0.02 -14.42
C PRO A 32 23.49 -0.89 -13.19
N GLY A 33 22.87 -0.27 -12.20
CA GLY A 33 22.39 -0.94 -10.98
C GLY A 33 21.21 -0.19 -10.37
N GLU A 34 20.33 -0.90 -9.68
CA GLU A 34 19.20 -0.30 -8.96
C GLU A 34 19.73 0.57 -7.81
N GLY A 35 19.34 1.84 -7.79
CA GLY A 35 19.82 2.80 -6.80
C GLY A 35 19.14 2.63 -5.43
N ALA A 36 19.62 3.42 -4.46
CA ALA A 36 19.12 3.40 -3.09
C ALA A 36 17.61 3.72 -3.03
N LEU A 37 16.90 3.09 -2.08
CA LEU A 37 15.50 3.41 -1.81
C LEU A 37 15.42 4.79 -1.17
N MET A 38 14.64 5.68 -1.77
CA MET A 38 14.37 7.01 -1.24
C MET A 38 12.94 7.03 -0.69
N GLN A 39 12.78 7.49 0.55
CA GLN A 39 11.46 7.73 1.14
C GLN A 39 10.83 8.93 0.43
N VAL A 40 9.66 8.71 -0.19
CA VAL A 40 8.95 9.73 -0.99
C VAL A 40 7.86 10.41 -0.18
N TYR A 41 7.19 9.65 0.70
CA TYR A 41 6.05 10.15 1.46
C TYR A 41 5.83 9.33 2.73
N GLU A 42 5.37 9.98 3.79
CA GLU A 42 4.94 9.35 5.04
C GLU A 42 3.52 9.81 5.39
N CYS A 43 2.65 8.89 5.80
CA CYS A 43 1.31 9.24 6.23
C CYS A 43 0.69 8.21 7.17
N PHE A 44 -0.41 8.59 7.80
CA PHE A 44 -1.22 7.65 8.56
C PHE A 44 -2.31 7.03 7.68
N ALA A 45 -2.47 5.72 7.81
CA ALA A 45 -3.43 4.92 7.07
C ALA A 45 -4.31 4.10 8.00
N GLU A 46 -5.52 3.81 7.52
CA GLU A 46 -6.36 2.74 8.06
C GLU A 46 -5.98 1.45 7.32
N VAL A 47 -5.62 0.41 8.07
CA VAL A 47 -5.14 -0.86 7.51
C VAL A 47 -6.15 -1.96 7.79
N TYR A 48 -6.56 -2.68 6.75
CA TYR A 48 -7.47 -3.81 6.87
C TYR A 48 -7.05 -4.96 5.96
N SER A 49 -7.60 -6.15 6.23
CA SER A 49 -7.36 -7.33 5.41
C SER A 49 -7.97 -7.17 4.01
N ALA A 50 -7.26 -7.62 2.98
CA ALA A 50 -7.75 -7.61 1.61
C ALA A 50 -9.12 -8.31 1.49
N SER A 51 -10.06 -7.68 0.78
CA SER A 51 -11.40 -8.23 0.55
C SER A 51 -11.37 -9.32 -0.52
N MET A 52 -12.45 -10.11 -0.66
CA MET A 52 -12.56 -11.12 -1.72
C MET A 52 -12.34 -10.54 -3.12
N LYS A 53 -12.84 -9.33 -3.40
CA LYS A 53 -12.60 -8.62 -4.67
C LYS A 53 -11.12 -8.29 -4.88
N ASP A 54 -10.43 -7.89 -3.82
CA ASP A 54 -9.00 -7.58 -3.87
C ASP A 54 -8.18 -8.84 -4.10
N ILE A 55 -8.56 -9.94 -3.46
CA ILE A 55 -7.98 -11.27 -3.65
C ILE A 55 -8.17 -11.75 -5.09
N GLU A 56 -9.33 -11.51 -5.68
CA GLU A 56 -9.57 -11.81 -7.10
C GLU A 56 -8.65 -11.00 -8.00
N ILE A 57 -8.46 -9.70 -7.73
CA ILE A 57 -7.54 -8.84 -8.49
C ILE A 57 -6.09 -9.33 -8.38
N LEU A 58 -5.65 -9.71 -7.18
CA LEU A 58 -4.34 -10.34 -6.97
C LEU A 58 -4.21 -11.68 -7.69
N ASN A 59 -5.31 -12.43 -7.83
CA ASN A 59 -5.34 -13.69 -8.55
C ASN A 59 -5.43 -13.52 -10.07
N SER A 60 -6.07 -12.47 -10.58
CA SER A 60 -6.22 -12.16 -12.01
C SER A 60 -5.03 -11.38 -12.57
N GLY A 61 -4.34 -10.61 -11.73
CA GLY A 61 -3.09 -9.90 -12.08
C GLY A 61 -1.92 -10.83 -12.44
N LYS A 62 -2.09 -12.15 -12.27
CA LYS A 62 -1.14 -13.20 -12.69
C LYS A 62 -0.79 -13.14 -14.18
N GLU A 63 -1.61 -12.50 -15.02
CA GLU A 63 -1.40 -12.47 -16.47
C GLU A 63 -0.58 -11.26 -16.97
N GLN A 64 -0.60 -10.11 -16.29
CA GLN A 64 -0.06 -8.86 -16.88
C GLN A 64 1.28 -8.38 -16.34
N GLN A 65 1.71 -8.75 -15.13
CA GLN A 65 3.02 -8.32 -14.61
C GLN A 65 3.69 -9.40 -13.76
N GLN A 66 4.28 -10.39 -14.44
CA GLN A 66 5.52 -11.13 -14.11
C GLN A 66 5.83 -11.62 -12.67
N LEU A 67 4.94 -11.55 -11.69
CA LEU A 67 5.30 -11.79 -10.30
C LEU A 67 4.58 -13.02 -9.76
N LYS A 68 5.36 -14.11 -9.83
CA LYS A 68 5.21 -15.40 -9.15
C LYS A 68 4.63 -15.22 -7.74
N PHE A 69 3.77 -16.16 -7.35
CA PHE A 69 3.30 -16.42 -5.99
C PHE A 69 3.02 -15.17 -5.12
N MET A 70 2.08 -14.31 -5.53
CA MET A 70 1.47 -13.36 -4.59
C MET A 70 0.79 -14.16 -3.48
N ASN A 71 1.40 -14.20 -2.30
CA ASN A 71 0.86 -14.92 -1.17
C ASN A 71 -0.36 -14.16 -0.63
N THR A 72 -1.54 -14.61 -1.02
CA THR A 72 -2.84 -14.05 -0.62
C THR A 72 -2.99 -13.88 0.89
N LYS A 73 -2.24 -14.65 1.71
CA LYS A 73 -2.26 -14.53 3.18
C LYS A 73 -1.69 -13.23 3.72
N ASN A 74 -0.89 -12.50 2.93
CA ASN A 74 -0.19 -11.30 3.36
C ASN A 74 -0.61 -10.06 2.55
N ALA A 75 -1.74 -10.12 1.85
CA ALA A 75 -2.29 -8.95 1.17
C ALA A 75 -3.04 -8.06 2.16
N VAL A 76 -2.78 -6.76 2.10
CA VAL A 76 -3.40 -5.75 2.96
C VAL A 76 -3.93 -4.62 2.09
N THR A 77 -5.06 -4.06 2.48
CA THR A 77 -5.60 -2.87 1.84
C THR A 77 -5.49 -1.71 2.82
N ILE A 78 -5.00 -0.58 2.34
CA ILE A 78 -4.84 0.63 3.14
C ILE A 78 -5.70 1.74 2.58
N ASN A 79 -6.31 2.52 3.46
CA ASN A 79 -6.92 3.80 3.10
C ASN A 79 -6.04 4.91 3.61
N ILE A 80 -5.54 5.74 2.69
CA ILE A 80 -4.78 6.94 3.01
C ILE A 80 -5.62 8.17 2.67
N ARG A 81 -5.33 9.30 3.32
CA ARG A 81 -5.91 10.57 2.90
C ARG A 81 -5.31 10.99 1.55
N ASP A 82 -6.13 11.58 0.68
CA ASP A 82 -5.62 12.24 -0.51
C ASP A 82 -4.76 13.45 -0.11
N SER A 83 -3.56 13.54 -0.68
CA SER A 83 -2.61 14.62 -0.42
C SER A 83 -2.86 15.86 -1.31
N ILE A 84 -3.86 15.82 -2.20
CA ILE A 84 -4.22 16.90 -3.12
C ILE A 84 -3.00 17.31 -3.99
N GLY A 85 -2.25 16.30 -4.47
CA GLY A 85 -1.18 16.48 -5.45
C GLY A 85 0.25 16.54 -4.89
N GLU A 86 0.46 16.39 -3.59
CA GLU A 86 1.82 16.25 -3.01
C GLU A 86 2.41 14.87 -3.30
N TYR A 87 1.60 13.82 -3.19
CA TYR A 87 1.98 12.44 -3.45
C TYR A 87 0.77 11.61 -3.88
N PHE A 88 0.90 10.95 -5.03
CA PHE A 88 -0.04 9.94 -5.49
C PHE A 88 0.68 8.58 -5.51
N PRO A 89 0.16 7.55 -4.81
CA PRO A 89 0.79 6.24 -4.82
C PRO A 89 0.73 5.65 -6.23
N ASP A 90 1.83 5.04 -6.65
CA ASP A 90 1.96 4.39 -7.95
C ASP A 90 2.42 2.93 -7.77
N THR A 91 2.23 2.10 -8.79
CA THR A 91 2.61 0.67 -8.78
C THR A 91 4.13 0.48 -8.68
N GLU A 92 4.92 1.48 -9.09
CA GLU A 92 6.38 1.46 -8.94
C GLU A 92 6.85 1.72 -7.50
N HIS A 93 5.96 2.17 -6.61
CA HIS A 93 6.29 2.49 -5.24
C HIS A 93 6.17 1.27 -4.31
N TYR A 94 6.97 1.31 -3.25
CA TYR A 94 6.90 0.38 -2.13
C TYR A 94 6.28 1.05 -0.92
N ALA A 95 5.61 0.27 -0.09
CA ALA A 95 5.06 0.71 1.17
C ALA A 95 5.60 -0.14 2.32
N GLU A 96 5.98 0.50 3.42
CA GLU A 96 6.28 -0.15 4.70
C GLU A 96 5.24 0.30 5.72
N LEU A 97 4.62 -0.67 6.41
CA LEU A 97 3.70 -0.39 7.51
C LEU A 97 4.44 -0.48 8.83
N GLU A 98 4.43 0.62 9.59
CA GLU A 98 5.05 0.69 10.92
C GLU A 98 4.13 0.10 12.00
N ASP A 99 3.73 -1.16 11.82
CA ASP A 99 2.95 -1.93 12.80
C ASP A 99 3.76 -3.14 13.28
N ASP A 100 3.67 -3.45 14.57
CA ASP A 100 4.39 -4.59 15.17
C ASP A 100 4.01 -5.92 14.48
N ARG A 101 2.76 -6.05 14.01
CA ARG A 101 2.26 -7.23 13.28
C ARG A 101 2.92 -7.45 11.93
N TYR A 102 3.41 -6.37 11.31
CA TYR A 102 4.12 -6.40 10.03
C TYR A 102 5.62 -6.15 10.21
N SER A 103 6.12 -6.24 11.45
CA SER A 103 7.54 -6.20 11.76
C SER A 103 8.11 -7.61 11.93
N LYS A 104 9.35 -7.81 11.49
CA LYS A 104 10.14 -9.01 11.79
C LYS A 104 11.39 -8.59 12.53
N MET A 105 11.71 -9.33 13.58
CA MET A 105 12.98 -9.19 14.28
C MET A 105 14.04 -9.99 13.50
N ILE A 106 14.97 -9.28 12.87
CA ILE A 106 16.08 -9.88 12.13
C ILE A 106 17.36 -9.38 12.81
N ASN A 107 18.19 -10.31 13.30
CA ASN A 107 19.47 -9.98 13.95
C ASN A 107 19.39 -8.95 15.09
N GLY A 108 18.28 -8.91 15.84
CA GLY A 108 18.09 -7.97 16.95
C GLY A 108 17.54 -6.60 16.54
N GLU A 109 17.37 -6.34 15.24
CA GLU A 109 16.75 -5.13 14.71
C GLU A 109 15.32 -5.40 14.24
N ARG A 110 14.42 -4.44 14.47
CA ARG A 110 13.05 -4.47 13.98
C ARG A 110 13.04 -3.98 12.54
N LYS A 111 12.72 -4.86 11.60
CA LYS A 111 12.57 -4.52 10.18
C LYS A 111 11.13 -4.75 9.74
N TYR A 112 10.53 -3.72 9.15
CA TYR A 112 9.18 -3.81 8.61
C TYR A 112 9.16 -4.58 7.28
N ILE A 113 8.07 -5.28 7.03
CA ILE A 113 7.84 -5.97 5.76
C ILE A 113 7.56 -4.90 4.71
N ARG A 114 8.25 -5.02 3.57
CA ARG A 114 7.99 -4.20 2.39
C ARG A 114 6.87 -4.82 1.58
N PHE A 115 5.91 -3.98 1.22
CA PHE A 115 4.81 -4.33 0.36
C PHE A 115 4.96 -3.59 -0.96
N ASN A 116 4.56 -4.24 -2.04
CA ASN A 116 4.44 -3.60 -3.34
C ASN A 116 3.03 -3.02 -3.47
N VAL A 117 2.93 -1.85 -4.08
CA VAL A 117 1.66 -1.29 -4.51
C VAL A 117 1.20 -2.06 -5.74
N ILE A 118 0.02 -2.69 -5.67
CA ILE A 118 -0.53 -3.47 -6.79
C ILE A 118 -1.60 -2.67 -7.54
N ASP A 119 -2.45 -1.98 -6.79
CA ASP A 119 -3.60 -1.27 -7.35
C ASP A 119 -3.93 -0.06 -6.50
N VAL A 120 -4.28 1.04 -7.16
CA VAL A 120 -4.55 2.34 -6.53
C VAL A 120 -5.91 2.81 -6.99
N ARG A 121 -6.82 3.01 -6.04
CA ARG A 121 -8.21 3.39 -6.29
C ARG A 121 -8.51 4.71 -5.61
N ALA A 122 -8.49 5.78 -6.39
CA ALA A 122 -9.02 7.08 -5.97
C ALA A 122 -10.54 7.10 -6.18
N ASN A 123 -11.28 7.57 -5.17
CA ASN A 123 -12.73 7.74 -5.31
C ASN A 123 -13.05 9.07 -5.99
N LEU A 124 -13.44 9.02 -7.26
CA LEU A 124 -13.79 10.20 -8.07
C LEU A 124 -14.96 11.04 -7.51
N THR A 125 -15.77 10.47 -6.61
CA THR A 125 -16.92 11.17 -6.02
C THR A 125 -16.53 11.93 -4.75
N ASN A 126 -15.59 11.39 -3.98
CA ASN A 126 -15.09 12.01 -2.75
C ASN A 126 -13.57 11.84 -2.71
N ASN A 127 -12.84 12.93 -2.98
CA ASN A 127 -11.38 12.95 -3.00
C ASN A 127 -10.79 13.07 -1.58
N ASP A 128 -11.46 12.54 -0.56
CA ASP A 128 -10.95 12.56 0.81
C ASP A 128 -9.94 11.44 1.06
N PHE A 129 -10.13 10.29 0.39
CA PHE A 129 -9.36 9.08 0.62
C PHE A 129 -9.02 8.34 -0.67
N ILE A 130 -7.84 7.72 -0.65
CA ILE A 130 -7.33 6.84 -1.69
C ILE A 130 -7.18 5.45 -1.06
N THR A 131 -7.78 4.45 -1.69
CA THR A 131 -7.63 3.05 -1.29
C THR A 131 -6.49 2.44 -2.10
N VAL A 132 -5.50 1.88 -1.42
CA VAL A 132 -4.34 1.26 -2.03
C VAL A 132 -4.29 -0.21 -1.63
N LEU A 133 -4.14 -1.09 -2.62
CA LEU A 133 -3.96 -2.51 -2.42
C LEU A 133 -2.46 -2.83 -2.39
N LEU A 134 -2.03 -3.42 -1.29
CA LEU A 134 -0.66 -3.80 -1.03
C LEU A 134 -0.52 -5.32 -0.97
N ALA A 135 0.51 -5.86 -1.61
CA ALA A 135 0.82 -7.28 -1.51
C ALA A 135 2.33 -7.53 -1.40
N VAL A 136 2.68 -8.57 -0.65
CA VAL A 136 4.04 -9.09 -0.65
C VAL A 136 4.18 -10.01 -1.84
N ILE A 137 5.18 -9.72 -2.66
CA ILE A 137 5.56 -10.57 -3.77
C ILE A 137 6.73 -11.45 -3.31
N THR A 138 6.61 -12.76 -3.51
CA THR A 138 7.62 -13.76 -3.08
C THR A 138 8.08 -14.59 -4.25
#